data_AF-A0ABD2ZR82-F1
#
_entry.id   AF-A0ABD2ZR82-F1
#
_cell.length_a   1.000
_cell.length_b   1.000
_cell.length_c   1.000
_cell.angle_alpha   90.00
_cell.angle_beta   90.00
_cell.angle_gamma   90.00
#
_symmetry.space_group_name_H-M   'P 1'
#
loop_
_entity.id
_entity.type
_entity.pdbx_description
1 polymer ?
#
loop_
_entity_poly.entity_id
_entity_poly.type
_entity_poly.pdbx_seq_one_letter_code
_entity_poly.pdbx_strand_id
1 'polypeptide(L)'
;MDTRKRSYRILMLPWLAHGHISPFLELAKALTKRNFYIYVCSTPINLNSLEQNLAQKDNISIKLVELQLPIFPELPPHYHTTNGLPPHLMPTLKEAVDMAKASFQNILITLKPDLVLCDFLQPWAPSLASAQNIPAVVFLSFGAAAFSYMVHSLSNLDNTEYPFPSI
;
A
#
# COMPACT_ATOMS: atom_id res chain seq x y z
N MET A 1 15.22 34.57 9.48
CA MET A 1 14.32 33.45 9.83
C MET A 1 14.09 32.64 8.56
N ASP A 2 14.73 31.47 8.50
CA ASP A 2 14.65 30.57 7.35
C ASP A 2 13.32 29.80 7.44
N THR A 3 12.26 30.29 6.79
CA THR A 3 10.96 29.60 6.71
C THR A 3 11.08 28.43 5.73
N ARG A 4 11.86 27.40 6.08
CA ARG A 4 11.80 26.13 5.37
C ARG A 4 10.39 25.59 5.52
N LYS A 5 9.64 25.61 4.42
CA LYS A 5 8.28 25.06 4.31
C LYS A 5 8.35 23.60 4.76
N ARG A 6 7.75 23.29 5.92
CA ARG A 6 7.72 21.91 6.46
C ARG A 6 7.24 20.95 5.37
N SER A 7 8.07 19.98 5.02
CA SER A 7 7.69 18.90 4.10
C SER A 7 7.05 17.79 4.94
N TYR A 8 5.82 17.42 4.59
CA TYR A 8 5.10 16.33 5.27
C TYR A 8 5.53 14.99 4.68
N ARG A 9 5.76 14.02 5.55
CA ARG A 9 6.22 12.67 5.19
C ARG A 9 5.04 11.72 5.11
N ILE A 10 4.85 11.08 3.96
CA ILE A 10 3.78 10.12 3.74
C ILE A 10 4.39 8.75 3.50
N LEU A 11 3.93 7.74 4.25
CA LEU A 11 4.25 6.34 4.00
C LEU A 11 3.12 5.69 3.21
N MET A 12 3.43 5.15 2.05
CA MET A 12 2.51 4.44 1.17
C MET A 12 2.72 2.94 1.29
N LEU A 13 1.65 2.17 1.50
CA LEU A 13 1.64 0.71 1.57
C LEU A 13 0.60 0.15 0.58
N PRO A 14 0.93 0.05 -0.72
CA PRO A 14 0.09 -0.62 -1.71
C PRO A 14 0.00 -2.15 -1.46
N TRP A 15 -1.06 -2.79 -1.97
CA TRP A 15 -1.05 -4.24 -2.15
C TRP A 15 0.05 -4.67 -3.14
N LEU A 16 0.59 -5.89 -2.97
CA LEU A 16 1.79 -6.39 -3.67
C LEU A 16 1.57 -6.72 -5.16
N ALA A 17 0.57 -6.12 -5.79
CA ALA A 17 0.21 -6.28 -7.18
C ALA A 17 0.44 -4.99 -7.97
N HIS A 18 0.91 -5.10 -9.22
CA HIS A 18 1.18 -3.94 -10.08
C HIS A 18 -0.05 -3.04 -10.28
N GLY A 19 -1.26 -3.61 -10.33
CA GLY A 19 -2.51 -2.86 -10.44
C GLY A 19 -2.80 -1.93 -9.25
N HIS A 20 -2.16 -2.17 -8.10
CA HIS A 20 -2.24 -1.30 -6.92
C HIS A 20 -0.99 -0.42 -6.81
N ILE A 21 0.19 -1.00 -7.00
CA ILE A 21 1.47 -0.27 -6.92
C ILE A 21 1.52 0.91 -7.90
N SER A 22 1.06 0.72 -9.14
CA SER A 22 1.12 1.77 -10.17
C SER A 22 0.29 3.02 -9.81
N PRO A 23 -1.00 2.91 -9.44
CA PRO A 23 -1.77 4.06 -8.94
C PRO A 23 -1.14 4.77 -7.73
N PHE A 24 -0.59 4.02 -6.77
CA PHE A 24 0.13 4.61 -5.64
C PHE A 24 1.36 5.38 -6.09
N LEU A 25 2.11 4.88 -7.08
CA LEU A 25 3.28 5.55 -7.62
C LEU A 25 2.92 6.85 -8.35
N GLU A 26 1.84 6.85 -9.14
CA GLU A 26 1.36 8.08 -9.79
C GLU A 26 0.89 9.12 -8.78
N LEU A 27 0.22 8.68 -7.70
CA LEU A 27 -0.12 9.55 -6.58
C LEU A 27 1.15 10.09 -5.88
N ALA A 28 2.16 9.25 -5.67
CA ALA A 28 3.44 9.66 -5.10
C ALA A 28 4.08 10.78 -5.93
N LYS A 29 4.20 10.60 -7.25
CA LYS A 29 4.74 11.60 -8.19
C LYS A 29 3.93 12.91 -8.18
N ALA A 30 2.61 12.83 -8.03
CA ALA A 30 1.76 14.02 -7.94
C ALA A 30 1.97 14.78 -6.61
N LEU A 31 2.15 14.05 -5.50
CA LEU A 31 2.35 14.63 -4.17
C LEU A 31 3.75 15.23 -3.99
N THR A 32 4.80 14.65 -4.57
CA THR A 32 6.15 15.24 -4.50
C THR A 32 6.21 16.64 -5.12
N LYS A 33 5.42 16.89 -6.18
CA LYS A 33 5.26 18.24 -6.79
C LYS A 33 4.59 19.25 -5.85
N ARG A 34 3.98 18.80 -4.75
CA ARG A 34 3.27 19.61 -3.75
C ARG A 34 4.02 19.70 -2.42
N ASN A 35 5.35 19.47 -2.41
CA ASN A 35 6.21 19.54 -1.23
C ASN A 35 5.91 18.45 -0.16
N PHE A 36 5.51 17.25 -0.61
CA PHE A 36 5.47 16.05 0.21
C PHE A 36 6.72 15.19 -0.02
N TYR A 37 7.18 14.56 1.05
CA TYR A 37 8.22 13.55 0.99
C TYR A 37 7.58 12.16 1.09
N ILE A 38 7.81 11.29 0.10
CA ILE A 38 7.08 10.03 -0.01
C ILE A 38 8.00 8.86 0.29
N TYR A 39 7.52 7.93 1.11
CA TYR A 39 8.06 6.60 1.27
C TYR A 39 7.10 5.61 0.61
N VAL A 40 7.58 4.79 -0.33
CA VAL A 40 6.82 3.68 -0.91
C VAL A 40 7.33 2.38 -0.30
N CYS A 41 6.46 1.72 0.44
CA CYS A 41 6.77 0.48 1.16
C CYS A 41 6.26 -0.73 0.40
N SER A 42 7.15 -1.68 0.10
CA SER A 42 6.81 -2.92 -0.60
C SER A 42 7.92 -3.96 -0.41
N THR A 43 7.72 -5.18 -0.92
CA THR A 43 8.70 -6.27 -0.87
C THR A 43 9.90 -6.01 -1.78
N PRO A 44 11.08 -6.60 -1.48
CA PRO A 44 12.29 -6.38 -2.29
C PRO A 44 12.11 -6.65 -3.79
N ILE A 45 11.36 -7.68 -4.17
CA ILE A 45 11.11 -8.03 -5.57
C ILE A 45 10.33 -6.94 -6.31
N ASN A 46 9.31 -6.35 -5.66
CA ASN A 46 8.54 -5.24 -6.23
C ASN A 46 9.37 -3.95 -6.25
N LEU A 47 10.17 -3.69 -5.21
CA LEU A 47 11.02 -2.49 -5.16
C LEU A 47 12.09 -2.47 -6.25
N ASN A 48 12.73 -3.61 -6.53
CA ASN A 48 13.70 -3.71 -7.63
C ASN A 48 13.05 -3.32 -8.98
N SER A 49 11.83 -3.78 -9.23
CA SER A 49 11.07 -3.37 -10.42
C SER A 49 10.76 -1.87 -10.42
N LEU A 50 10.44 -1.29 -9.26
CA LEU A 50 10.17 0.15 -9.14
C LEU A 50 11.42 1.01 -9.38
N GLU A 51 12.58 0.62 -8.85
CA GLU A 51 13.84 1.35 -9.03
C GLU A 51 14.20 1.52 -10.50
N GLN A 52 13.96 0.48 -11.32
CA GLN A 52 14.20 0.52 -12.76
C GLN A 52 13.27 1.49 -13.50
N ASN A 53 12.05 1.72 -12.97
CA ASN A 53 11.02 2.54 -13.59
C ASN A 53 11.00 4.00 -13.09
N LEU A 54 11.68 4.30 -11.98
CA LEU A 54 11.75 5.63 -11.41
C LEU A 54 12.79 6.49 -12.14
N ALA A 55 12.34 7.60 -12.73
CA ALA A 55 13.26 8.57 -13.34
C ALA A 55 14.14 9.24 -12.27
N GLN A 56 15.37 9.64 -12.64
CA GLN A 56 16.33 10.27 -11.71
C GLN A 56 15.76 11.49 -10.96
N LYS A 57 14.83 12.25 -11.57
CA LYS A 57 14.19 13.40 -10.94
C LYS A 57 13.19 13.02 -9.84
N ASP A 58 12.50 11.88 -9.99
CA ASP A 58 11.52 11.39 -9.01
C ASP A 58 12.22 10.75 -7.79
N ASN A 59 13.45 10.25 -7.98
CA ASN A 59 14.24 9.53 -6.97
C ASN A 59 14.70 10.40 -5.77
N ILE A 60 14.67 11.74 -5.90
CA ILE A 60 15.08 12.63 -4.81
C ILE A 60 14.00 12.70 -3.72
N SER A 61 12.72 12.67 -4.11
CA SER A 61 11.58 12.90 -3.19
C SER A 61 10.75 11.64 -2.89
N ILE A 62 10.97 10.55 -3.64
CA ILE A 62 10.39 9.23 -3.37
C ILE A 62 11.51 8.33 -2.84
N LYS A 63 11.31 7.76 -1.66
CA LYS A 63 12.17 6.72 -1.09
C LYS A 63 11.46 5.38 -1.05
N LEU A 64 12.19 4.34 -1.39
CA LEU A 64 11.69 2.98 -1.30
C LEU A 64 12.03 2.42 0.07
N VAL A 65 11.09 1.68 0.66
CA VAL A 65 11.20 1.11 2.00
C VAL A 65 10.84 -0.37 1.92
N GLU A 66 11.81 -1.22 2.25
CA GLU A 66 11.60 -2.67 2.22
C GLU A 66 10.64 -3.13 3.33
N LEU A 67 9.59 -3.83 2.92
CA LEU A 67 8.76 -4.65 3.79
C LEU A 67 9.28 -6.08 3.74
N GLN A 68 9.70 -6.59 4.89
CA GLN A 68 10.21 -7.95 5.01
C GLN A 68 9.05 -8.90 5.31
N LEU A 69 8.85 -9.89 4.43
CA LEU A 69 7.89 -10.96 4.60
C LEU A 69 8.61 -12.19 5.14
N PRO A 70 7.94 -13.04 5.94
CA PRO A 70 8.48 -14.35 6.28
C PRO A 70 8.70 -15.17 5.00
N ILE A 71 9.76 -15.99 5.02
CA ILE A 71 10.09 -16.88 3.91
C ILE A 71 9.46 -18.24 4.20
N PHE A 72 8.69 -18.76 3.26
CA PHE A 72 8.17 -20.12 3.28
C PHE A 72 8.80 -20.95 2.16
N PRO A 73 8.98 -22.28 2.31
CA PRO A 73 9.45 -23.15 1.24
C PRO A 73 8.65 -23.01 -0.06
N GLU A 74 7.34 -22.90 0.06
CA GLU A 74 6.37 -22.73 -1.03
C GLU A 74 6.23 -21.26 -1.50
N LEU A 75 6.71 -20.30 -0.70
CA LEU A 75 6.67 -18.87 -1.01
C LEU A 75 8.06 -18.24 -0.87
N PRO A 76 9.01 -18.56 -1.78
CA PRO A 76 10.32 -17.94 -1.84
C PRO A 76 10.24 -16.43 -2.18
N PRO A 77 11.33 -15.66 -1.98
CA PRO A 77 11.32 -14.20 -2.17
C PRO A 77 10.85 -13.68 -3.53
N HIS A 78 11.02 -14.44 -4.61
CA HIS A 78 10.54 -14.05 -5.94
C HIS A 78 9.01 -14.16 -6.10
N TYR A 79 8.33 -14.86 -5.19
CA TYR A 79 6.87 -14.93 -5.07
C TYR A 79 6.30 -13.98 -4.02
N HIS A 80 7.10 -13.08 -3.46
CA HIS A 80 6.61 -11.98 -2.60
C HIS A 80 5.97 -10.85 -3.43
N THR A 81 5.21 -11.22 -4.47
CA THR A 81 4.49 -10.36 -5.41
C THR A 81 3.38 -11.19 -6.04
N THR A 82 2.31 -10.56 -6.53
CA THR A 82 1.30 -11.29 -7.31
C THR A 82 1.74 -11.58 -8.74
N ASN A 83 2.81 -10.93 -9.23
CA ASN A 83 3.31 -11.12 -10.57
C ASN A 83 3.93 -12.51 -10.73
N GLY A 84 3.35 -13.36 -11.58
CA GLY A 84 3.83 -14.73 -11.78
C GLY A 84 3.57 -15.67 -10.59
N LEU A 85 2.77 -15.25 -9.60
CA LEU A 85 2.39 -16.10 -8.47
C LEU A 85 1.39 -17.18 -8.91
N PRO A 86 1.66 -18.47 -8.67
CA PRO A 86 0.66 -19.52 -8.84
C PRO A 86 -0.62 -19.22 -8.04
N PRO A 87 -1.84 -19.33 -8.63
CA PRO A 87 -3.07 -18.91 -7.96
C PRO A 87 -3.33 -19.57 -6.59
N HIS A 88 -2.90 -20.82 -6.43
CA HIS A 88 -3.05 -21.57 -5.18
C HIS A 88 -2.18 -21.04 -4.02
N LEU A 89 -1.15 -20.23 -4.30
CA LEU A 89 -0.29 -19.60 -3.29
C LEU A 89 -0.77 -18.21 -2.86
N MET A 90 -1.84 -17.69 -3.46
CA MET A 90 -2.42 -16.40 -3.05
C MET A 90 -2.81 -16.36 -1.55
N PRO A 91 -3.40 -17.41 -0.95
CA PRO A 91 -3.65 -17.45 0.49
C PRO A 91 -2.36 -17.36 1.31
N THR A 92 -1.31 -18.11 0.92
CA THR A 92 0.00 -18.08 1.57
C THR A 92 0.65 -16.70 1.49
N LEU A 93 0.54 -16.01 0.35
CA LEU A 93 1.02 -14.64 0.22
C LEU A 93 0.27 -13.67 1.15
N LYS A 94 -1.05 -13.80 1.28
CA LYS A 94 -1.85 -12.99 2.21
C LYS A 94 -1.43 -13.24 3.66
N GLU A 95 -1.23 -14.50 4.04
CA GLU A 95 -0.73 -14.87 5.36
C GLU A 95 0.66 -14.27 5.63
N ALA A 96 1.58 -14.36 4.66
CA ALA A 96 2.91 -13.75 4.76
C ALA A 96 2.83 -12.23 4.99
N VAL A 97 1.94 -11.53 4.28
CA VAL A 97 1.70 -10.09 4.45
C VAL A 97 1.11 -9.79 5.83
N ASP A 98 0.18 -10.60 6.33
CA ASP A 98 -0.37 -10.45 7.68
C ASP A 98 0.67 -10.69 8.78
N MET A 99 1.62 -11.59 8.56
CA MET A 99 2.74 -11.82 9.46
C MET A 99 3.77 -10.68 9.42
N ALA A 100 3.80 -9.87 8.35
CA ALA A 100 4.68 -8.72 8.23
C ALA A 100 4.27 -7.50 9.08
N LYS A 101 3.18 -7.60 9.88
CA LYS A 101 2.74 -6.55 10.82
C LYS A 101 3.86 -6.00 11.70
N ALA A 102 4.69 -6.88 12.26
CA ALA A 102 5.81 -6.47 13.11
C ALA A 102 6.89 -5.70 12.32
N SER A 103 7.17 -6.13 11.08
CA SER A 103 8.08 -5.42 10.18
C SER A 103 7.54 -4.02 9.87
N PHE A 104 6.26 -3.90 9.53
CA PHE A 104 5.62 -2.61 9.28
C PHE A 104 5.57 -1.70 10.51
N GLN A 105 5.30 -2.26 11.69
CA GLN A 105 5.33 -1.49 12.94
C GLN A 105 6.71 -0.89 13.21
N ASN A 106 7.79 -1.65 12.96
CA ASN A 106 9.15 -1.13 13.07
C ASN A 106 9.42 0.01 12.07
N ILE A 107 8.89 -0.10 10.85
CA ILE A 107 8.97 0.95 9.84
C ILE A 107 8.27 2.23 10.34
N LEU A 108 7.07 2.12 10.92
CA LEU A 108 6.35 3.27 11.49
C LEU A 108 7.13 3.94 12.62
N ILE A 109 7.69 3.17 13.55
CA ILE A 109 8.47 3.68 14.69
C ILE A 109 9.76 4.37 14.21
N THR A 110 10.39 3.82 13.18
CA THR A 110 11.65 4.33 12.63
C THR A 110 11.44 5.59 11.82
N LEU A 111 10.50 5.56 10.88
CA LEU A 111 10.25 6.67 9.95
C LEU A 111 9.42 7.79 10.59
N LYS A 112 8.52 7.45 11.52
CA LYS A 112 7.55 8.37 12.14
C LYS A 112 6.86 9.26 11.10
N PRO A 113 6.22 8.70 10.06
CA PRO A 113 5.58 9.49 9.01
C PRO A 113 4.45 10.37 9.59
N ASP A 114 4.11 11.45 8.89
CA ASP A 114 3.01 12.33 9.27
C ASP A 114 1.64 11.76 8.82
N LEU A 115 1.62 10.85 7.84
CA LEU A 115 0.43 10.16 7.31
C LEU A 115 0.79 8.79 6.74
N VAL A 116 -0.10 7.81 6.90
CA VAL A 116 -0.06 6.54 6.18
C VAL A 116 -1.15 6.52 5.10
N LEU A 117 -0.77 6.21 3.86
CA LEU A 117 -1.69 5.82 2.79
C LEU A 117 -1.57 4.31 2.60
N CYS A 118 -2.65 3.58 2.77
CA CYS A 118 -2.63 2.12 2.71
C CYS A 118 -3.72 1.58 1.80
N ASP A 119 -3.50 0.37 1.34
CA ASP A 119 -4.47 -0.37 0.56
C ASP A 119 -5.50 -1.06 1.47
N PHE A 120 -6.71 -1.28 0.94
CA PHE A 120 -7.82 -1.86 1.71
C PHE A 120 -7.58 -3.33 2.06
N LEU A 121 -6.68 -4.01 1.36
CA LEU A 121 -6.33 -5.42 1.59
C LEU A 121 -5.47 -5.65 2.85
N GLN A 122 -4.99 -4.59 3.51
CA GLN A 122 -4.21 -4.68 4.74
C GLN A 122 -4.88 -3.91 5.89
N PRO A 123 -6.03 -4.39 6.41
CA PRO A 123 -6.81 -3.68 7.44
C PRO A 123 -6.06 -3.48 8.76
N TRP A 124 -4.95 -4.20 8.97
CA TRP A 124 -4.07 -4.02 10.10
C TRP A 124 -3.21 -2.74 10.03
N ALA A 125 -2.94 -2.21 8.84
CA ALA A 125 -2.04 -1.06 8.67
C ALA A 125 -2.60 0.23 9.30
N PRO A 126 -3.88 0.61 9.11
CA PRO A 126 -4.51 1.72 9.83
C PRO A 126 -4.44 1.57 11.35
N SER A 127 -4.69 0.36 11.87
CA SER A 127 -4.67 0.10 13.31
C SER A 127 -3.27 0.28 13.90
N LEU A 128 -2.23 -0.21 13.21
CA LEU A 128 -0.83 -0.01 13.63
C LEU A 128 -0.42 1.48 13.56
N ALA A 129 -0.85 2.20 12.54
CA ALA A 129 -0.61 3.64 12.42
C ALA A 129 -1.28 4.41 13.57
N SER A 130 -2.55 4.10 13.86
CA SER A 130 -3.32 4.68 14.96
C SER A 130 -2.66 4.45 16.32
N ALA A 131 -2.14 3.25 16.58
CA ALA A 131 -1.38 2.95 17.80
C ALA A 131 -0.10 3.80 17.98
N GLN A 132 0.41 4.39 16.89
CA GLN A 132 1.54 5.32 16.89
C GLN A 132 1.11 6.79 16.80
N ASN A 133 -0.19 7.08 16.94
CA ASN A 133 -0.79 8.41 16.74
C ASN A 133 -0.54 8.99 15.34
N ILE A 134 -0.47 8.13 14.32
CA ILE A 134 -0.30 8.51 12.92
C ILE A 134 -1.64 8.36 12.21
N PRO A 135 -2.19 9.41 11.57
CA PRO A 135 -3.41 9.27 10.78
C PRO A 135 -3.17 8.33 9.60
N ALA A 136 -4.20 7.56 9.24
CA ALA A 136 -4.17 6.66 8.10
C ALA A 136 -5.36 6.91 7.17
N VAL A 137 -5.11 6.82 5.87
CA VAL A 137 -6.12 6.93 4.81
C VAL A 137 -6.03 5.69 3.92
N VAL A 138 -7.18 5.09 3.64
CA VAL A 138 -7.28 4.00 2.67
C VAL A 138 -7.36 4.60 1.28
N PHE A 139 -6.44 4.22 0.39
CA PHE A 139 -6.48 4.60 -1.01
C PHE A 139 -7.02 3.45 -1.85
N LEU A 140 -8.21 3.66 -2.43
CA LEU A 140 -8.87 2.69 -3.30
C LEU A 140 -8.40 2.90 -4.73
N SER A 141 -7.74 1.88 -5.30
CA SER A 141 -7.22 1.88 -6.68
C SER A 141 -8.29 1.58 -7.75
N PHE A 142 -9.57 1.53 -7.37
CA PHE A 142 -10.70 1.18 -8.23
C PHE A 142 -11.88 2.13 -8.04
N GLY A 143 -12.82 2.12 -8.97
CA GLY A 143 -13.92 3.07 -9.04
C GLY A 143 -14.90 2.99 -7.86
N ALA A 144 -15.46 4.13 -7.48
CA ALA A 144 -16.41 4.25 -6.38
C ALA A 144 -17.64 3.33 -6.54
N ALA A 145 -18.14 3.14 -7.77
CA ALA A 145 -19.26 2.24 -8.04
C ALA A 145 -18.92 0.77 -7.73
N ALA A 146 -17.73 0.30 -8.10
CA ALA A 146 -17.27 -1.05 -7.81
C ALA A 146 -17.07 -1.26 -6.30
N PHE A 147 -16.52 -0.26 -5.60
CA PHE A 147 -16.41 -0.30 -4.13
C PHE A 147 -17.76 -0.31 -3.44
N SER A 148 -18.68 0.56 -3.87
CA SER A 148 -20.04 0.61 -3.33
C SER A 148 -20.76 -0.72 -3.52
N TYR A 149 -20.65 -1.35 -4.70
CA TYR A 149 -21.20 -2.67 -4.97
C TYR A 149 -20.56 -3.77 -4.10
N MET A 150 -19.23 -3.75 -3.94
CA MET A 150 -18.52 -4.69 -3.08
C MET A 150 -18.96 -4.56 -1.62
N VAL A 151 -19.04 -3.33 -1.08
CA VAL A 151 -19.49 -3.08 0.30
C VAL A 151 -20.93 -3.52 0.48
N HIS A 152 -21.81 -3.23 -0.47
CA HIS A 152 -23.20 -3.70 -0.46
C HIS A 152 -23.25 -5.23 -0.42
N SER A 153 -22.51 -5.91 -1.28
CA SER A 153 -22.51 -7.38 -1.37
C SER A 153 -21.99 -8.06 -0.11
N LEU A 154 -21.03 -7.42 0.59
CA LEU A 154 -20.45 -7.95 1.83
C LEU A 154 -21.27 -7.62 3.07
N SER A 155 -21.96 -6.47 3.09
CA SER A 155 -22.71 -5.99 4.26
C SER A 155 -24.17 -6.45 4.27
N ASN A 156 -24.76 -6.65 3.08
CA ASN A 156 -26.16 -7.02 2.93
C ASN A 156 -26.31 -8.49 2.60
N LEU A 157 -26.13 -9.34 3.62
CA LEU A 157 -26.35 -10.79 3.54
C LEU A 157 -27.81 -11.17 3.25
N ASP A 158 -28.75 -10.22 3.38
CA ASP A 158 -30.20 -10.43 3.25
C ASP A 158 -30.75 -10.25 1.82
N ASN A 159 -29.91 -10.38 0.77
CA ASN A 159 -30.30 -10.26 -0.63
C ASN A 159 -31.02 -8.94 -1.02
N THR A 160 -30.82 -7.86 -0.26
CA THR A 160 -31.35 -6.55 -0.65
C THR A 160 -30.74 -6.13 -1.98
N GLU A 161 -31.57 -5.70 -2.94
CA GLU A 161 -31.11 -5.32 -4.27
C GLU A 161 -30.15 -4.11 -4.20
N TYR A 162 -29.13 -4.08 -5.06
CA TYR A 162 -28.22 -2.94 -5.14
C TYR A 162 -28.98 -1.72 -5.66
N PRO A 163 -28.88 -0.53 -5.01
CA PRO A 163 -29.76 0.62 -5.27
C PRO A 163 -29.58 1.30 -6.64
N PHE A 164 -28.74 0.75 -7.52
CA PHE A 164 -28.54 1.25 -8.88
C PHE A 164 -28.95 0.16 -9.88
N PRO A 165 -29.96 0.41 -10.73
CA PRO A 165 -30.42 -0.57 -11.72
C PRO A 165 -29.33 -0.85 -12.76
N SER A 166 -29.38 -2.04 -13.37
CA SER A 166 -28.53 -2.37 -14.53
C SER A 166 -28.78 -1.38 -15.67
N ILE A 167 -27.70 -0.85 -16.26
CA ILE A 167 -27.72 0.06 -17.41
C ILE A 167 -27.95 -0.72 -18.70
#